data_AF-A0A4Y6RZW2-F1
#
_entry.id   AF-A0A4Y6RZW2-F1
#
_cell.length_a   1.000
_cell.length_b   1.000
_cell.length_c   1.000
_cell.angle_alpha   90.00
_cell.angle_beta   90.00
_cell.angle_gamma   90.00
#
_symmetry.space_group_name_H-M   'P 1'
#
loop_
_entity.id
_entity.type
_entity.pdbx_description
1 polymer ?
#
loop_
_entity_poly.entity_id
_entity_poly.type
_entity_poly.pdbx_seq_one_letter_code
_entity_poly.pdbx_strand_id
1 'polypeptide(L)'
;MPRAATRQRKKSFLRRLITPAIAIAVLAYFGFHAMNGELGLVGRAMIERQVAELEGELELLTAEREELVARVSLLRPESLDPDMLDERARLYLNLVHPDELVVLRPAAAQQ
;
A
#
# COMPACT_ATOMS: atom_id res chain seq x y z
N MET A 1 89.13 -27.02 -5.32
CA MET A 1 88.12 -26.44 -6.25
C MET A 1 86.72 -26.67 -5.69
N PRO A 2 86.05 -25.68 -5.08
CA PRO A 2 84.66 -25.84 -4.65
C PRO A 2 83.72 -25.62 -5.85
N ARG A 3 82.84 -26.58 -6.13
CA ARG A 3 81.76 -26.45 -7.12
C ARG A 3 80.57 -25.76 -6.45
N ALA A 4 80.24 -24.55 -6.89
CA ALA A 4 79.05 -23.85 -6.47
C ALA A 4 77.80 -24.58 -7.02
N ALA A 5 77.02 -25.19 -6.13
CA ALA A 5 75.73 -25.77 -6.49
C ALA A 5 74.69 -24.64 -6.61
N THR A 6 74.35 -24.27 -7.85
CA THR A 6 73.27 -23.31 -8.13
C THR A 6 71.92 -23.93 -7.81
N ARG A 7 71.33 -23.52 -6.69
CA ARG A 7 70.00 -23.97 -6.24
C ARG A 7 68.93 -23.27 -7.08
N GLN A 8 68.61 -23.82 -8.24
CA GLN A 8 67.57 -23.25 -9.11
C GLN A 8 66.19 -23.47 -8.48
N ARG A 9 65.60 -22.42 -7.88
CA ARG A 9 64.21 -22.45 -7.40
C ARG A 9 63.27 -22.62 -8.58
N LYS A 10 62.59 -23.77 -8.68
CA LYS A 10 61.45 -23.94 -9.59
C LYS A 10 60.36 -22.94 -9.19
N LYS A 11 60.00 -22.02 -10.10
CA LYS A 11 58.86 -21.10 -9.88
C LYS A 11 57.60 -21.96 -9.75
N SER A 12 56.92 -21.88 -8.60
CA SER A 12 55.74 -22.69 -8.31
C SER A 12 54.55 -22.24 -9.17
N PHE A 13 54.09 -23.12 -10.06
CA PHE A 13 52.89 -22.92 -10.88
C PHE A 13 51.63 -22.69 -10.04
N LEU A 14 51.56 -23.30 -8.85
CA LEU A 14 50.46 -23.11 -7.89
C LEU A 14 50.26 -21.64 -7.51
N ARG A 15 51.33 -20.85 -7.40
CA ARG A 15 51.21 -19.41 -7.08
C ARG A 15 50.48 -18.63 -8.17
N ARG A 16 50.52 -19.08 -9.43
CA ARG A 16 49.80 -18.43 -10.54
C ARG A 16 48.30 -18.75 -10.54
N LEU A 17 47.87 -19.80 -9.83
CA LEU A 17 46.46 -20.17 -9.72
C LEU A 17 45.72 -19.46 -8.58
N ILE A 18 46.44 -18.79 -7.68
CA ILE A 18 45.83 -18.10 -6.54
C ILE A 18 44.89 -16.98 -7.01
N THR A 19 45.36 -16.12 -7.90
CA THR A 19 44.56 -15.00 -8.44
C THR A 19 43.28 -15.47 -9.15
N PRO A 20 43.31 -16.41 -10.11
CA PRO A 20 42.07 -16.88 -10.75
C PRO A 20 41.16 -17.63 -9.78
N ALA A 21 41.71 -18.39 -8.81
CA ALA A 21 40.89 -19.05 -7.80
C ALA A 21 40.12 -18.05 -6.93
N ILE A 22 40.77 -16.97 -6.49
CA ILE A 22 40.11 -15.89 -5.74
C ILE A 22 39.04 -15.23 -6.61
N ALA A 23 39.34 -14.95 -7.88
CA ALA A 23 38.36 -14.35 -8.79
C ALA A 23 37.12 -15.23 -8.95
N ILE A 24 37.29 -16.55 -9.12
CA ILE A 24 36.18 -17.50 -9.21
C ILE A 24 35.38 -17.52 -7.91
N ALA A 25 36.03 -17.54 -6.75
CA ALA A 25 35.34 -17.52 -5.46
C ALA A 25 34.50 -16.24 -5.27
N VAL A 26 35.04 -15.09 -5.66
CA VAL A 26 34.34 -13.79 -5.61
C VAL A 26 33.14 -13.79 -6.57
N LEU A 27 33.31 -14.28 -7.80
CA LEU A 27 32.21 -14.38 -8.77
C LEU A 27 31.13 -15.34 -8.29
N ALA A 28 31.49 -16.47 -7.69
CA ALA A 28 30.53 -17.42 -7.12
C ALA A 28 29.74 -16.80 -5.97
N TYR A 29 30.42 -16.06 -5.08
CA TYR A 29 29.77 -15.34 -3.97
C TYR A 29 28.76 -14.32 -4.50
N PHE A 30 29.17 -13.44 -5.42
CA PHE A 30 28.26 -12.45 -6.00
C PHE A 30 27.14 -13.09 -6.82
N GLY A 31 27.42 -14.15 -7.58
CA GLY A 31 26.40 -14.88 -8.33
C GLY A 31 25.34 -15.51 -7.42
N PHE A 32 25.76 -16.16 -6.32
CA PHE A 32 24.85 -16.72 -5.33
C PHE A 32 23.97 -15.63 -4.69
N HIS A 33 24.57 -14.51 -4.28
CA HIS A 33 23.82 -13.39 -3.67
C HIS A 33 22.95 -12.63 -4.68
N ALA A 34 23.31 -12.57 -5.96
CA ALA A 34 22.46 -11.97 -6.99
C ALA A 34 21.17 -12.78 -7.22
N MET A 35 21.23 -14.10 -7.04
CA MET A 35 20.07 -14.99 -7.15
C MET A 35 19.24 -15.04 -5.85
N ASN A 36 19.90 -15.26 -4.71
CA ASN A 36 19.24 -15.56 -3.43
C ASN A 36 19.17 -14.38 -2.46
N GLY A 37 19.82 -13.26 -2.77
CA GLY A 37 19.81 -12.09 -1.92
C GLY A 37 18.44 -11.41 -1.89
N GLU A 38 18.16 -10.71 -0.80
CA GLU A 38 16.95 -9.91 -0.58
C GLU A 38 16.72 -8.85 -1.67
N LEU A 39 17.80 -8.30 -2.25
CA LEU A 39 17.79 -7.37 -3.38
C LEU A 39 18.09 -8.04 -4.74
N GLY A 40 18.23 -9.36 -4.72
CA GLY A 40 18.49 -10.20 -5.88
C GLY A 40 17.24 -10.36 -6.76
N LEU A 41 17.34 -11.21 -7.78
CA LEU A 41 16.26 -11.41 -8.75
C LEU A 41 14.96 -11.90 -8.10
N VAL A 42 15.06 -12.83 -7.14
CA VAL A 42 13.91 -13.38 -6.43
C VAL A 42 13.27 -12.33 -5.50
N GLY A 43 14.08 -11.60 -4.74
CA GLY A 43 13.60 -10.57 -3.84
C GLY A 43 12.91 -9.42 -4.57
N ARG A 44 13.44 -9.01 -5.74
CA ARG A 44 12.78 -8.03 -6.62
C ARG A 44 11.40 -8.49 -7.06
N ALA A 45 11.26 -9.73 -7.52
CA ALA A 45 9.96 -10.26 -7.94
C ALA A 45 8.93 -10.29 -6.79
N MET A 46 9.37 -10.56 -5.56
CA MET A 46 8.50 -10.49 -4.38
C MET A 46 8.06 -9.05 -4.08
N ILE A 47 8.98 -8.08 -4.13
CA ILE A 47 8.67 -6.67 -3.90
C ILE A 47 7.72 -6.15 -4.98
N GLU A 48 7.99 -6.42 -6.26
CA GLU A 48 7.14 -6.02 -7.37
C GLU A 48 5.71 -6.56 -7.22
N ARG A 49 5.58 -7.82 -6.78
CA ARG A 49 4.26 -8.39 -6.47
C ARG A 49 3.57 -7.64 -5.34
N GLN A 50 4.28 -7.32 -4.27
CA GLN A 50 3.74 -6.61 -3.11
C GLN A 50 3.30 -5.19 -3.48
N VAL A 51 4.07 -4.51 -4.33
CA VAL A 51 3.71 -3.22 -4.91
C VAL A 51 2.41 -3.34 -5.70
N ALA A 52 2.30 -4.31 -6.60
CA ALA A 52 1.08 -4.51 -7.40
C ALA A 52 -0.15 -4.82 -6.52
N GLU A 53 0.00 -5.60 -5.46
CA GLU A 53 -1.08 -5.89 -4.50
C GLU A 53 -1.52 -4.62 -3.77
N LEU A 54 -0.58 -3.82 -3.28
CA LEU A 54 -0.86 -2.56 -2.57
C LEU A 54 -1.45 -1.47 -3.48
N GLU A 55 -1.00 -1.39 -4.73
CA GLU A 55 -1.58 -0.48 -5.73
C GLU A 55 -3.05 -0.83 -6.00
N GLY A 56 -3.38 -2.12 -6.09
CA GLY A 56 -4.77 -2.56 -6.23
C GLY A 56 -5.63 -2.22 -5.01
N GLU A 57 -5.11 -2.41 -3.80
CA GLU A 57 -5.81 -2.02 -2.57
C GLU A 57 -6.02 -0.50 -2.48
N LEU A 58 -5.01 0.27 -2.88
CA LEU A 58 -5.09 1.73 -2.94
C LEU A 58 -6.17 2.21 -3.91
N GLU A 59 -6.27 1.60 -5.09
CA GLU A 59 -7.29 1.94 -6.09
C GLU A 59 -8.70 1.71 -5.53
N LEU A 60 -8.93 0.54 -4.91
CA LEU A 60 -10.22 0.21 -4.29
C LEU A 60 -10.60 1.20 -3.17
N LEU A 61 -9.68 1.48 -2.25
CA LEU A 61 -9.93 2.40 -1.14
C LEU A 61 -10.14 3.84 -1.61
N THR A 62 -9.45 4.25 -2.68
CA THR A 62 -9.62 5.58 -3.27
C THR A 62 -11.01 5.71 -3.88
N ALA A 63 -11.47 4.70 -4.62
CA ALA A 63 -12.82 4.69 -5.19
C ALA A 63 -13.91 4.73 -4.09
N GLU A 64 -13.75 3.96 -3.01
CA GLU A 64 -14.67 3.99 -1.87
C GLU A 64 -14.69 5.37 -1.20
N ARG A 65 -13.51 5.97 -1.00
CA ARG A 65 -13.40 7.33 -0.45
C ARG A 65 -14.12 8.33 -1.34
N GLU A 66 -13.93 8.28 -2.65
CA GLU A 66 -14.59 9.19 -3.59
C GLU A 66 -16.11 9.07 -3.55
N GLU A 67 -16.63 7.84 -3.48
CA GLU A 67 -18.07 7.60 -3.32
C GLU A 67 -18.61 8.19 -2.02
N LEU A 68 -17.92 7.95 -0.90
CA LEU A 68 -18.32 8.50 0.40
C LEU A 68 -18.25 10.02 0.42
N VAL A 69 -17.23 10.61 -0.18
CA VAL A 69 -17.10 12.07 -0.32
C VAL A 69 -18.26 12.64 -1.14
N ALA A 70 -18.63 11.98 -2.24
CA ALA A 70 -19.79 12.38 -3.04
C ALA A 70 -21.08 12.31 -2.21
N ARG A 71 -21.32 11.21 -1.48
CA ARG A 71 -22.49 11.06 -0.61
C ARG A 71 -22.53 12.12 0.51
N VAL A 72 -21.42 12.35 1.20
CA VAL A 72 -21.32 13.38 2.25
C VAL A 72 -21.51 14.78 1.67
N SER A 73 -21.04 15.05 0.45
CA SER A 73 -21.24 16.34 -0.20
C SER A 73 -22.73 16.67 -0.40
N LEU A 74 -23.58 15.66 -0.62
CA LEU A 74 -25.04 15.81 -0.74
C LEU A 74 -25.74 16.04 0.62
N LEU A 75 -25.06 15.74 1.73
CA LEU A 75 -25.56 15.91 3.09
C LEU A 75 -25.06 17.19 3.75
N ARG A 76 -24.35 18.05 3.00
CA ARG A 76 -23.80 19.28 3.54
C ARG A 76 -24.90 20.31 3.77
N PRO A 77 -24.93 20.98 4.95
CA PRO A 77 -25.92 22.01 5.27
C PRO A 77 -25.97 23.14 4.25
N GLU A 78 -24.83 23.46 3.61
CA GLU A 78 -24.76 24.51 2.60
C GLU A 78 -25.47 24.11 1.27
N SER A 79 -25.73 22.82 1.07
CA SER A 79 -26.49 22.26 -0.05
C SER A 79 -27.88 21.75 0.32
N LEU A 80 -28.18 21.63 1.62
CA LEU A 80 -29.48 21.18 2.12
C LEU A 80 -30.36 22.39 2.36
N ASP A 81 -31.53 22.40 1.71
CA ASP A 81 -32.53 23.43 1.91
C ASP A 81 -33.06 23.39 3.36
N PRO A 82 -32.89 24.46 4.15
CA PRO A 82 -33.40 24.55 5.52
C PRO A 82 -34.90 24.26 5.62
N ASP A 83 -35.69 24.66 4.62
CA ASP A 83 -37.14 24.48 4.61
C ASP A 83 -37.50 22.99 4.47
N MET A 84 -36.73 22.24 3.68
CA MET A 84 -36.90 20.79 3.56
C MET A 84 -36.52 20.05 4.86
N LEU A 85 -35.55 20.55 5.62
CA LEU A 85 -35.19 20.00 6.92
C LEU A 85 -36.27 20.27 7.97
N ASP A 86 -36.83 21.48 7.98
CA ASP A 86 -37.93 21.85 8.89
C ASP A 86 -39.18 21.01 8.62
N GLU A 87 -39.56 20.83 7.35
CA GLU A 87 -40.69 19.99 6.96
C GLU A 87 -40.49 18.53 7.42
N ARG A 88 -39.29 17.96 7.24
CA ARG A 88 -39.01 16.60 7.74
C ARG A 88 -39.00 16.50 9.26
N ALA A 89 -38.50 17.52 9.97
CA ALA A 89 -38.54 17.56 11.42
C ALA A 89 -40.00 17.61 11.95
N ARG A 90 -40.87 18.42 11.32
CA ARG A 90 -42.30 18.46 11.63
C ARG A 90 -42.99 17.13 11.35
N LEU A 91 -42.72 16.50 10.20
CA LEU A 91 -43.32 15.22 9.81
C LEU A 91 -42.93 14.04 10.70
N TYR A 92 -41.64 13.90 11.01
CA TYR A 92 -41.15 12.70 11.72
C TYR A 92 -41.04 12.87 13.23
N LEU A 93 -40.74 14.09 13.70
CA LEU A 93 -40.51 14.34 15.13
C LEU A 93 -41.71 15.01 15.80
N ASN A 94 -42.78 15.30 15.05
CA ASN A 94 -43.89 16.17 15.50
C ASN A 94 -43.35 17.47 16.12
N LEU A 95 -42.24 17.98 15.59
CA LEU A 95 -41.64 19.21 16.06
C LEU A 95 -42.58 20.37 15.70
N VAL A 96 -42.86 21.24 16.66
CA VAL A 96 -43.72 22.42 16.47
C VAL A 96 -43.04 23.60 17.14
N HIS A 97 -43.09 24.78 16.50
CA HIS A 97 -42.48 25.98 17.09
C HIS A 97 -43.31 26.44 18.30
N PRO A 98 -42.71 27.03 19.36
CA PRO A 98 -43.43 27.53 20.53
C PRO A 98 -44.60 28.49 20.23
N ASP A 99 -44.59 29.13 19.06
CA ASP A 99 -45.62 30.08 18.61
C ASP A 99 -46.67 29.46 17.66
N GLU A 100 -46.67 28.14 17.47
CA GLU A 100 -47.56 27.44 16.53
C GLU A 100 -48.76 26.77 17.21
N LEU A 101 -49.92 26.76 16.53
CA LEU A 101 -51.17 26.19 17.04
C LEU A 101 -51.42 24.77 16.52
N VAL A 102 -51.47 23.79 17.42
CA VAL A 102 -51.82 22.40 17.09
C VAL A 102 -53.34 22.22 17.12
N VAL A 103 -53.94 21.94 15.96
CA VAL A 103 -55.38 21.62 15.85
C VAL A 103 -55.57 20.11 15.86
N LEU A 104 -55.95 19.56 17.00
CA LEU A 104 -56.33 18.14 17.12
C LEU A 104 -57.72 17.95 16.51
N ARG A 105 -57.79 17.27 15.36
CA ARG A 105 -59.08 16.93 14.75
C ARG A 105 -59.70 15.75 15.51
N PRO A 106 -60.98 15.83 15.93
CA PRO A 106 -61.66 14.68 16.51
C PRO A 106 -61.66 13.54 15.49
N ALA A 107 -61.36 12.32 15.94
CA ALA A 107 -61.45 11.13 15.10
C ALA A 107 -62.86 11.10 14.51
N ALA A 108 -62.97 11.18 13.18
CA ALA A 108 -64.23 11.04 12.51
C ALA A 108 -64.79 9.68 12.92
N ALA A 109 -65.87 9.68 13.69
CA ALA A 109 -66.68 8.51 13.90
C ALA A 109 -67.11 8.04 12.51
N GLN A 110 -66.47 6.98 12.03
CA GLN A 110 -66.84 6.30 10.80
C GLN A 110 -68.30 5.84 10.96
N GLN A 111 -69.17 6.39 10.13
CA GLN A 111 -70.51 5.85 9.88
C GLN A 111 -70.42 4.85 8.73
#